data_AF-J9E7J8-F1
#
_entry.id   AF-J9E7J8-F1
#
_cell.length_a   1.000
_cell.length_b   1.000
_cell.length_c   1.000
_cell.angle_alpha   90.00
_cell.angle_beta   90.00
_cell.angle_gamma   90.00
#
_symmetry.space_group_name_H-M   'P 1'
#
loop_
_entity.id
_entity.type
_entity.pdbx_description
1 polymer ?
#
loop_
_entity_poly.entity_id
_entity_poly.type
_entity_poly.pdbx_seq_one_letter_code
_entity_poly.pdbx_strand_id
1 'polypeptide(L)'
;MIHEGPNADCGHYYDLIKHPGTRQWFTYNDEVVKPSATPGVCVEKERTSKVTADMKGCYALVYRQENEENSAIPAVPEDLLGDIANKLEEEFIAQTSATTEMTLRLKNTVEDYHKRLTNTFDKLQ
;
A
#
# COMPACT_ATOMS: atom_id res chain seq x y z
N MET A 1 -2.59 14.80 -0.63
CA MET A 1 -1.45 14.00 -0.17
C MET A 1 -0.72 14.74 0.94
N ILE A 2 -0.34 14.00 1.98
CA ILE A 2 0.32 14.52 3.18
C ILE A 2 1.65 13.79 3.34
N HIS A 3 2.67 14.56 3.66
CA HIS A 3 3.99 14.08 4.04
C HIS A 3 4.26 14.47 5.49
N GLU A 4 4.83 13.55 6.25
CA GLU A 4 5.24 13.74 7.62
C GLU A 4 6.70 13.35 7.78
N GLY A 5 7.57 14.33 8.04
CA GLY A 5 8.98 14.08 8.23
C GLY A 5 9.84 15.34 8.05
N PRO A 6 11.07 15.33 8.60
CA PRO A 6 11.97 16.47 8.49
C PRO A 6 12.66 16.58 7.12
N ASN A 7 12.68 15.50 6.33
CA ASN A 7 13.37 15.44 5.05
C ASN A 7 12.35 15.35 3.91
N ALA A 8 12.61 16.03 2.80
CA ALA A 8 11.76 15.93 1.61
C ALA A 8 11.85 14.55 0.93
N ASP A 9 13.02 13.90 1.01
CA ASP A 9 13.28 12.63 0.32
C ASP A 9 12.93 11.39 1.17
N CYS A 10 12.65 11.56 2.46
CA CYS A 10 12.23 10.47 3.34
C CYS A 10 11.27 10.94 4.44
N GLY A 11 10.24 10.15 4.68
CA GLY A 11 9.19 10.45 5.63
C GLY A 11 8.02 9.51 5.43
N HIS A 12 6.92 9.81 6.11
CA HIS A 12 5.69 9.03 6.03
C HIS A 12 4.67 9.72 5.13
N TYR A 13 4.05 8.96 4.23
CA TYR A 13 3.12 9.49 3.22
C TYR A 13 1.73 8.89 3.40
N TYR A 14 0.71 9.72 3.31
CA TYR A 14 -0.68 9.26 3.35
C TYR A 14 -1.63 10.27 2.71
N ASP A 15 -2.84 9.82 2.41
CA ASP A 15 -3.83 10.62 1.70
C ASP A 15 -5.08 10.89 2.52
N LEU A 16 -5.62 12.11 2.34
CA LEU A 16 -6.96 12.47 2.77
C LEU A 16 -7.82 12.60 1.52
N ILE A 17 -8.76 11.68 1.33
CA ILE A 17 -9.60 11.61 0.14
C ILE A 17 -11.06 11.72 0.57
N LYS A 18 -11.78 12.63 -0.09
CA LYS A 18 -13.23 12.76 0.05
C LYS A 18 -13.90 11.75 -0.87
N HIS A 19 -14.62 10.80 -0.30
CA HIS A 19 -15.34 9.81 -1.08
C HIS A 19 -16.42 10.49 -1.94
N PRO A 20 -16.48 10.25 -3.26
CA PRO A 20 -17.36 10.98 -4.17
C PRO A 20 -18.86 10.77 -3.90
N GLY A 21 -19.26 9.56 -3.50
CA GLY A 21 -20.65 9.21 -3.18
C GLY A 21 -21.10 9.71 -1.81
N THR A 22 -20.52 9.18 -0.73
CA THR A 22 -20.87 9.54 0.66
C THR A 22 -20.43 10.95 1.08
N ARG A 23 -19.55 11.61 0.32
CA ARG A 23 -18.92 12.90 0.67
C ARG A 23 -18.15 12.90 1.99
N GLN A 24 -17.92 11.74 2.60
CA GLN A 24 -17.15 11.56 3.82
C GLN A 24 -15.65 11.56 3.50
N TRP A 25 -14.84 12.11 4.42
CA TRP A 25 -13.39 12.08 4.31
C TRP A 25 -12.82 10.81 4.94
N PHE A 26 -11.77 10.29 4.34
CA PHE A 26 -11.03 9.14 4.84
C PHE A 26 -9.53 9.42 4.78
N THR A 27 -8.83 8.93 5.80
CA THR A 27 -7.37 8.80 5.82
C THR A 27 -6.99 7.44 5.24
N TYR A 28 -6.26 7.46 4.13
CA TYR A 28 -5.65 6.30 3.50
C TYR A 28 -4.18 6.26 3.91
N ASN A 29 -3.85 5.38 4.85
CA ASN A 29 -2.51 5.21 5.37
C ASN A 29 -2.05 3.77 5.12
N ASP A 30 -1.43 3.55 3.97
CA ASP A 30 -1.05 2.22 3.48
C ASP A 30 -2.24 1.24 3.51
N GLU A 31 -2.13 0.15 4.25
CA GLU A 31 -3.18 -0.85 4.43
C GLU A 31 -4.36 -0.38 5.30
N VAL A 32 -4.20 0.73 6.04
CA VAL A 32 -5.17 1.20 7.03
C VAL A 32 -5.97 2.37 6.48
N VAL A 33 -7.28 2.14 6.29
CA VAL A 33 -8.23 3.19 5.89
C VAL A 33 -9.19 3.51 7.04
N LYS A 34 -9.28 4.78 7.43
CA LYS A 34 -10.15 5.22 8.54
C LYS A 34 -10.95 6.47 8.17
N PRO A 35 -12.21 6.60 8.60
CA PRO A 35 -12.95 7.85 8.50
C PRO A 35 -12.21 9.00 9.18
N SER A 36 -12.25 10.19 8.59
CA SER A 36 -11.61 11.39 9.12
C SER A 36 -12.56 12.59 9.10
N ALA A 37 -12.24 13.60 9.90
CA ALA A 37 -12.89 14.90 9.82
C ALA A 37 -12.52 15.60 8.51
N THR A 38 -13.29 16.64 8.17
CA THR A 38 -12.97 17.54 7.05
C THR A 38 -11.61 18.20 7.31
N PRO A 39 -10.62 18.00 6.41
CA PRO A 39 -9.30 18.60 6.56
C PRO A 39 -9.37 20.13 6.57
N GLY A 40 -8.53 20.78 7.38
CA GLY A 40 -8.44 22.24 7.45
C GLY A 40 -9.54 22.93 8.27
N VAL A 41 -10.50 22.18 8.82
CA VAL A 41 -11.52 22.73 9.74
C VAL A 41 -11.12 22.40 11.18
N CYS A 42 -10.38 23.30 11.82
CA CYS A 42 -10.17 23.23 13.27
C CYS A 42 -11.45 23.71 13.97
N VAL A 43 -12.25 22.77 14.48
CA VAL A 43 -13.45 23.07 15.26
C VAL A 43 -13.07 23.53 16.67
N GLU A 44 -11.92 23.10 17.17
CA GLU A 44 -11.37 23.53 18.45
C GLU A 44 -10.68 24.89 18.29
N LYS A 45 -11.29 25.95 18.83
CA LYS A 45 -10.58 27.19 19.17
C LYS A 45 -9.66 26.89 20.35
N GLU A 46 -8.56 26.17 20.16
CA GLU A 46 -7.58 26.03 21.23
C GLU A 46 -6.15 26.38 20.83
N ARG A 47 -5.74 27.47 21.49
CA ARG A 47 -4.46 27.67 22.14
C ARG A 47 -3.25 27.76 21.23
N THR A 48 -2.68 28.95 21.27
CA THR A 48 -1.25 29.26 21.27
C THR A 48 -0.44 28.32 22.19
N SER A 49 -0.41 27.03 21.88
CA SER A 49 0.60 26.10 22.39
C SER A 49 1.83 26.25 21.50
N LYS A 50 2.99 26.17 22.15
CA LYS A 50 4.31 26.39 21.54
C LYS A 50 4.41 25.64 20.22
N VAL A 51 4.70 26.38 19.15
CA VAL A 51 4.93 25.87 17.80
C VAL A 51 6.19 25.00 17.82
N THR A 52 6.05 23.74 18.22
CA THR A 52 6.86 22.69 17.59
C THR A 52 6.53 22.77 16.11
N ALA A 53 7.54 22.92 15.26
CA ALA A 53 7.36 22.86 13.83
C ALA A 53 6.65 21.54 13.53
N ASP A 54 5.37 21.61 13.19
CA ASP A 54 4.60 20.46 12.77
C ASP A 54 5.24 20.02 11.45
N MET A 55 6.04 18.94 11.49
CA MET A 55 6.77 18.42 10.32
C MET A 55 5.82 17.69 9.35
N LYS A 56 4.53 18.01 9.43
CA LYS A 56 3.43 17.49 8.65
C LYS A 56 2.97 18.55 7.67
N GLY A 57 3.17 18.29 6.39
CA GLY A 57 2.84 19.20 5.30
C GLY A 57 1.88 18.58 4.31
N CYS A 58 0.94 19.38 3.81
CA CYS A 58 0.23 19.05 2.58
C CYS A 58 1.10 19.45 1.40
N TYR A 59 1.64 18.49 0.66
CA TYR A 59 2.53 18.74 -0.48
C TYR A 59 1.82 18.68 -1.83
N ALA A 60 0.61 18.11 -1.88
CA ALA A 60 -0.17 18.04 -3.12
C ALA A 60 -1.68 18.02 -2.85
N LEU A 61 -2.40 18.79 -3.66
CA LEU A 61 -3.85 18.92 -3.66
C LEU A 61 -4.40 18.56 -5.03
N VAL A 62 -5.46 17.75 -5.04
CA VAL A 62 -6.15 17.35 -6.26
C VAL A 62 -7.58 17.86 -6.17
N TYR A 63 -7.97 18.66 -7.16
CA TYR A 63 -9.31 19.20 -7.28
C TYR A 63 -9.99 18.61 -8.51
N ARG A 64 -11.30 18.39 -8.40
CA ARG A 64 -12.15 18.00 -9.52
C ARG A 64 -13.08 19.16 -9.84
N GLN A 65 -13.18 19.53 -11.10
CA GLN A 65 -14.18 20.50 -11.55
C GLN A 65 -15.59 19.94 -11.32
N GLU A 66 -16.46 20.75 -10.73
CA GLU A 66 -17.85 20.40 -10.53
C GLU A 66 -18.65 20.66 -11.81
N ASN A 67 -19.17 19.60 -12.41
CA ASN A 67 -20.07 19.64 -13.57
C ASN A 67 -21.26 18.70 -13.28
N GLU A 68 -22.44 19.01 -13.82
CA GLU A 68 -23.67 18.23 -13.61
C GLU A 68 -23.50 16.74 -14.02
N GLU A 69 -22.76 16.50 -15.10
CA GLU A 69 -22.45 15.16 -15.63
C GLU A 69 -21.45 14.35 -14.76
N ASN A 70 -20.63 15.03 -13.95
CA ASN A 70 -19.56 14.41 -13.14
C ASN A 70 -19.99 14.14 -11.68
N SER A 71 -21.29 14.20 -11.41
CA SER A 71 -21.84 14.06 -10.06
C SER A 71 -21.83 12.61 -9.57
N ALA A 72 -21.98 11.64 -10.47
CA ALA A 72 -22.04 10.22 -10.15
C ALA A 72 -20.68 9.53 -10.25
N ILE A 73 -20.47 8.51 -9.43
CA ILE A 73 -19.35 7.58 -9.59
C ILE A 73 -19.68 6.70 -10.80
N PRO A 74 -18.83 6.65 -11.84
CA PRO A 74 -19.08 5.76 -12.97
C PRO A 74 -19.08 4.30 -12.51
N ALA A 75 -20.03 3.52 -13.02
CA ALA A 75 -20.04 2.08 -12.80
C ALA A 75 -18.87 1.44 -13.55
N VAL A 76 -18.24 0.45 -12.93
CA VAL A 76 -17.21 -0.36 -13.59
C VAL A 76 -17.91 -1.25 -14.63
N PRO A 77 -17.47 -1.29 -15.90
CA PRO A 77 -18.03 -2.19 -16.90
C PRO A 77 -17.90 -3.66 -16.49
N GLU A 78 -18.97 -4.44 -16.64
CA GLU A 78 -19.03 -5.84 -16.20
C GLU A 78 -18.01 -6.72 -16.93
N ASP A 79 -17.82 -6.51 -18.23
CA ASP A 79 -16.93 -7.29 -19.08
C ASP A 79 -15.45 -7.15 -18.66
N LEU A 80 -15.07 -6.00 -18.11
CA LEU A 80 -13.68 -5.76 -17.67
C LEU A 80 -13.32 -6.52 -16.40
N LEU A 81 -14.30 -6.80 -15.53
CA LEU A 81 -14.04 -7.47 -14.26
C LEU A 81 -13.57 -8.91 -14.47
N GLY A 82 -14.20 -9.63 -15.40
CA GLY A 82 -13.86 -11.03 -15.70
C GLY A 82 -12.46 -11.17 -16.30
N ASP A 83 -12.16 -10.38 -17.33
CA ASP A 83 -10.86 -10.43 -18.02
C ASP A 83 -9.71 -10.03 -17.11
N ILE A 84 -9.89 -8.98 -16.29
CA ILE A 84 -8.89 -8.53 -15.33
C ILE A 84 -8.70 -9.59 -14.23
N ALA A 85 -9.79 -10.16 -13.70
CA ALA A 85 -9.69 -11.18 -12.66
C ALA A 85 -8.93 -12.42 -13.14
N ASN A 86 -9.25 -12.91 -14.35
CA ASN A 86 -8.57 -14.07 -14.93
C ASN A 86 -7.08 -13.80 -15.13
N LYS A 87 -6.73 -12.63 -15.67
CA LYS A 87 -5.33 -12.26 -15.89
C LYS A 87 -4.55 -12.12 -14.59
N LEU A 88 -5.14 -11.51 -13.56
CA LEU A 88 -4.50 -11.37 -12.24
C LEU A 88 -4.28 -12.74 -11.59
N GLU A 89 -5.23 -13.67 -11.74
CA GLU A 89 -5.08 -15.04 -11.23
C GLU A 89 -3.96 -15.78 -11.96
N GLU A 90 -3.88 -15.67 -13.29
CA GLU A 90 -2.78 -16.26 -14.07
C GLU A 90 -1.41 -15.72 -13.63
N GLU A 91 -1.28 -14.40 -13.47
CA GLU A 91 -0.05 -13.75 -13.00
C GLU A 91 0.31 -14.19 -11.56
N PHE A 92 -0.68 -14.30 -10.68
CA PHE A 92 -0.50 -14.78 -9.31
C PHE A 92 0.00 -16.23 -9.26
N ILE A 93 -0.60 -17.12 -10.06
CA ILE A 93 -0.16 -18.52 -10.15
C ILE A 93 1.26 -18.60 -10.72
N ALA A 94 1.57 -17.82 -11.76
CA ALA A 94 2.92 -17.78 -12.35
C ALA A 94 3.98 -17.31 -11.33
N GLN A 95 3.67 -16.27 -10.55
CA GLN A 95 4.57 -15.76 -9.52
C GLN A 95 4.76 -16.76 -8.37
N THR A 96 3.67 -17.38 -7.92
CA THR A 96 3.69 -18.35 -6.82
C THR A 96 4.45 -19.62 -7.22
N SER A 97 4.23 -20.13 -8.43
CA SER A 97 4.92 -21.31 -8.95
C SER A 97 6.43 -21.08 -9.12
N ALA A 98 6.84 -19.94 -9.68
CA ALA A 98 8.25 -19.57 -9.79
C ALA A 98 8.94 -19.44 -8.41
N THR A 99 8.26 -18.82 -7.45
CA THR A 99 8.76 -18.67 -6.07
C THR A 99 8.87 -20.03 -5.36
N THR A 100 7.89 -20.90 -5.57
CA THR A 100 7.89 -22.26 -5.02
C THR A 100 9.02 -23.10 -5.60
N GLU A 101 9.25 -23.02 -6.91
CA GLU A 101 10.34 -23.73 -7.59
C GLU A 101 11.70 -23.27 -7.10
N MET A 102 11.91 -21.95 -6.96
CA MET A 102 13.13 -21.38 -6.40
C MET A 102 13.39 -21.87 -4.98
N THR A 103 12.34 -21.90 -4.14
CA THR A 103 12.42 -22.37 -2.75
C THR A 103 12.77 -23.86 -2.69
N LEU A 104 12.16 -24.68 -3.55
CA LEU A 104 12.43 -26.12 -3.63
C LEU A 104 13.88 -26.41 -4.08
N ARG A 105 14.38 -25.68 -5.08
CA ARG A 105 15.78 -25.78 -5.53
C ARG A 105 16.75 -25.43 -4.42
N LEU A 106 16.48 -24.38 -3.65
CA LEU A 106 17.31 -23.99 -2.51
C LEU A 106 17.31 -25.08 -1.43
N LYS A 107 16.13 -25.62 -1.08
CA LYS A 107 16.00 -26.72 -0.11
C LYS A 107 16.82 -27.95 -0.53
N ASN A 108 16.65 -28.40 -1.77
CA ASN A 108 17.37 -29.57 -2.29
C ASN A 108 18.89 -29.36 -2.27
N THR A 109 19.34 -28.15 -2.59
CA THR A 109 20.76 -27.78 -2.55
C THR A 109 21.31 -27.88 -1.12
N VAL A 110 20.57 -27.38 -0.13
CA VAL A 110 20.95 -27.47 1.29
C VAL A 110 20.99 -28.92 1.77
N GLU A 111 20.01 -29.75 1.39
CA GLU A 111 19.99 -31.18 1.73
C GLU A 111 21.17 -31.95 1.12
N ASP A 112 21.55 -31.63 -0.12
CA ASP A 112 22.71 -32.23 -0.77
C ASP A 112 24.03 -31.86 -0.08
N TYR A 113 24.19 -30.59 0.30
CA TYR A 113 25.34 -30.15 1.09
C TYR A 113 25.39 -30.85 2.45
N HIS A 114 24.24 -30.95 3.13
CA HIS A 114 24.14 -31.66 4.40
C HIS A 114 24.55 -33.12 4.26
N LYS A 115 24.01 -33.86 3.28
CA LYS A 115 24.39 -35.25 3.01
C LYS A 115 25.88 -35.42 2.72
N ARG A 116 26.47 -34.51 1.93
CA ARG A 116 27.91 -34.54 1.64
C ARG A 116 28.75 -34.34 2.89
N LEU A 117 28.38 -33.39 3.73
CA LEU A 117 29.06 -33.15 5.00
C LEU A 117 28.95 -34.37 5.92
N THR A 118 27.74 -34.89 6.13
CA THR A 118 27.51 -36.08 6.97
C THR A 118 28.33 -37.28 6.47
N ASN A 119 28.27 -37.59 5.17
CA ASN A 119 29.07 -38.67 4.57
C ASN A 119 30.58 -38.46 4.71
N THR A 120 31.05 -37.21 4.75
CA THR A 120 32.48 -36.91 4.93
C THR A 120 32.88 -37.12 6.38
N PHE A 121 32.04 -36.70 7.33
CA PHE A 121 32.24 -36.94 8.76
C PHE A 121 32.19 -38.41 9.12
N ASP A 122 31.24 -39.17 8.56
CA ASP A 122 31.12 -40.62 8.79
C ASP A 122 32.35 -41.39 8.29
N LYS A 123 33.05 -40.88 7.27
CA LYS A 123 34.31 -41.46 6.76
C LYS A 123 35.55 -41.08 7.57
N LEU A 124 35.42 -40.16 8.52
CA LEU A 124 36.52 -39.73 9.41
C LEU A 124 36.49 -40.46 10.76
N GLN A 125 35.45 -41.26 11.03
CA GLN A 125 35.41 -42.25 12.12
C GLN A 125 36.00 -43.59 11.68
#